data_AF-A0A848YQP6-F1
#
_entry.id   AF-A0A848YQP6-F1
#
_cell.length_a   1.000
_cell.length_b   1.000
_cell.length_c   1.000
_cell.angle_alpha   90.00
_cell.angle_beta   90.00
_cell.angle_gamma   90.00
#
_symmetry.space_group_name_H-M   'P 1'
#
loop_
_entity.id
_entity.type
_entity.pdbx_description
1 polymer ?
#
loop_
_entity_poly.entity_id
_entity_poly.type
_entity_poly.pdbx_seq_one_letter_code
_entity_poly.pdbx_strand_id
1 'polypeptide(L)'
;MFRDGIIEGFEPKFKSIAKDRDRYSDALFELCEKGLIETSDVIEYSGKGSLWISYQYIENGLLDLVDADLKSAVASRDFYGPLFENTKLVLARLLEVEESKRVLFLYKVAISHRMRAMKAESANVRKFGKGTNAHGASKKWIKHYLPALNGIIEEYGELLKSKGTLDPDLDRAKSEIKQWVKLLD
;
A
#
# COMPACT_ATOMS: atom_id res chain seq x y z
N MET A 1 -29.37 -6.90 6.49
CA MET A 1 -28.78 -6.55 5.17
C MET A 1 -27.30 -6.27 5.30
N PHE A 2 -26.89 -5.40 6.22
CA PHE A 2 -25.49 -5.23 6.58
C PHE A 2 -25.28 -5.52 8.06
N ARG A 3 -24.13 -6.13 8.40
CA ARG A 3 -23.62 -6.27 9.77
C ARG A 3 -22.22 -5.69 9.80
N ASP A 4 -22.01 -4.67 10.62
CA ASP A 4 -20.74 -3.93 10.73
C ASP A 4 -20.23 -3.37 9.37
N GLY A 5 -21.17 -2.99 8.50
CA GLY A 5 -20.86 -2.50 7.15
C GLY A 5 -20.52 -3.59 6.12
N ILE A 6 -20.75 -4.86 6.47
CA ILE A 6 -20.54 -6.02 5.59
C ILE A 6 -21.89 -6.59 5.15
N ILE A 7 -22.04 -6.93 3.85
CA ILE A 7 -23.25 -7.59 3.33
C ILE A 7 -23.48 -8.89 4.10
N GLU A 8 -24.65 -8.99 4.72
CA GLU A 8 -25.07 -10.15 5.49
C GLU A 8 -25.22 -11.38 4.58
N GLY A 9 -24.58 -12.49 4.96
CA GLY A 9 -24.58 -13.73 4.18
C GLY A 9 -23.59 -13.77 3.01
N PHE A 10 -22.77 -12.73 2.82
CA PHE A 10 -21.68 -12.80 1.84
C PHE A 10 -20.57 -13.74 2.33
N GLU A 11 -20.17 -14.69 1.49
CA GLU A 11 -19.11 -15.65 1.79
C GLU A 11 -17.96 -15.57 0.76
N PRO A 12 -16.72 -15.30 1.20
CA PRO A 12 -15.54 -15.42 0.36
C PRO A 12 -15.40 -16.85 -0.15
N LYS A 13 -14.99 -16.99 -1.42
CA LYS A 13 -14.71 -18.32 -2.01
C LYS A 13 -13.29 -18.78 -1.77
N PHE A 14 -12.44 -17.94 -1.19
CA PHE A 14 -11.06 -18.29 -0.80
C PHE A 14 -10.17 -18.76 -1.96
N LYS A 15 -10.49 -18.32 -3.19
CA LYS A 15 -9.68 -18.62 -4.39
C LYS A 15 -8.73 -17.50 -4.77
N SER A 16 -9.14 -16.25 -4.50
CA SER A 16 -8.40 -15.04 -4.85
C SER A 16 -9.06 -13.86 -4.15
N ILE A 17 -8.26 -13.10 -3.41
CA ILE A 17 -8.74 -11.90 -2.71
C ILE A 17 -9.37 -10.91 -3.71
N ALA A 18 -8.71 -10.68 -4.85
CA ALA A 18 -9.24 -9.82 -5.91
C ALA A 18 -10.62 -10.27 -6.38
N LYS A 19 -10.80 -11.56 -6.70
CA LYS A 19 -12.10 -12.08 -7.15
C LYS A 19 -13.19 -12.00 -6.09
N ASP A 20 -12.84 -12.18 -4.81
CA ASP A 20 -13.81 -12.03 -3.74
C ASP A 20 -14.18 -10.55 -3.52
N ARG A 21 -13.24 -9.62 -3.68
CA ARG A 21 -13.52 -8.17 -3.68
C ARG A 21 -14.42 -7.77 -4.85
N ASP A 22 -14.16 -8.28 -6.06
CA ASP A 22 -14.99 -8.02 -7.24
C ASP A 22 -16.43 -8.51 -7.00
N ARG A 23 -16.59 -9.77 -6.55
CA ARG A 23 -17.92 -10.32 -6.20
C ARG A 23 -18.65 -9.50 -5.13
N TYR A 24 -17.90 -8.97 -4.17
CA TYR A 24 -18.48 -8.12 -3.13
C TYR A 24 -18.94 -6.78 -3.70
N SER A 25 -18.14 -6.17 -4.58
CA SER A 25 -18.50 -4.95 -5.28
C SER A 25 -19.73 -5.16 -6.17
N ASP A 26 -19.81 -6.27 -6.91
CA ASP A 26 -20.98 -6.63 -7.73
C ASP A 26 -22.24 -6.73 -6.86
N ALA A 27 -22.13 -7.38 -5.70
CA ALA A 27 -23.25 -7.48 -4.76
C ALA A 27 -23.69 -6.11 -4.21
N LEU A 28 -22.76 -5.18 -3.96
CA LEU A 28 -23.11 -3.80 -3.59
C LEU A 28 -23.84 -3.07 -4.72
N PHE A 29 -23.38 -3.22 -5.97
CA PHE A 29 -24.04 -2.61 -7.12
C PHE A 29 -25.46 -3.16 -7.30
N GLU A 30 -25.67 -4.47 -7.16
CA GLU A 30 -27.02 -5.04 -7.20
C GLU A 30 -27.94 -4.47 -6.12
N LEU A 31 -27.43 -4.22 -4.90
CA LEU A 31 -28.21 -3.58 -3.84
C LEU A 31 -28.54 -2.11 -4.19
N CYS A 32 -27.60 -1.40 -4.79
CA CYS A 32 -27.80 -0.03 -5.27
C CYS A 32 -28.86 0.03 -6.40
N GLU A 33 -28.79 -0.89 -7.38
CA GLU A 33 -29.76 -0.98 -8.48
C GLU A 33 -31.18 -1.32 -7.99
N LYS A 34 -31.28 -2.09 -6.90
CA LYS A 34 -32.55 -2.38 -6.21
C LYS A 34 -33.04 -1.23 -5.33
N GLY A 35 -32.31 -0.12 -5.26
CA GLY A 35 -32.63 1.05 -4.42
C GLY A 35 -32.52 0.78 -2.92
N LEU A 36 -31.74 -0.24 -2.51
CA LEU A 36 -31.57 -0.63 -1.11
C LEU A 36 -30.44 0.13 -0.41
N ILE A 37 -29.51 0.68 -1.18
CA ILE A 37 -28.44 1.59 -0.73
C ILE A 37 -28.27 2.71 -1.75
N GLU A 38 -27.65 3.83 -1.34
CA GLU A 38 -27.32 4.91 -2.25
C GLU A 38 -25.96 4.69 -2.93
N THR A 39 -25.76 5.29 -4.10
CA THR A 39 -24.47 5.25 -4.83
C THR A 39 -23.31 5.78 -4.00
N SER A 40 -23.55 6.79 -3.15
CA SER A 40 -22.57 7.34 -2.20
C SER A 40 -22.06 6.28 -1.22
N ASP A 41 -22.93 5.37 -0.79
CA ASP A 41 -22.59 4.35 0.21
C ASP A 41 -21.77 3.20 -0.39
N VAL A 42 -21.86 2.99 -1.71
CA VAL A 42 -21.13 1.91 -2.41
C VAL A 42 -19.63 2.03 -2.18
N ILE A 43 -19.07 3.24 -2.20
CA ILE A 43 -17.63 3.44 -2.00
C ILE A 43 -17.23 3.09 -0.57
N GLU A 44 -18.00 3.54 0.42
CA GLU A 44 -17.73 3.26 1.82
C GLU A 44 -17.80 1.76 2.12
N TYR A 45 -18.89 1.10 1.68
CA TYR A 45 -19.07 -0.33 1.89
C TYR A 45 -18.05 -1.17 1.11
N SER A 46 -17.61 -0.72 -0.07
CA SER A 46 -16.57 -1.41 -0.84
C SER A 46 -15.23 -1.39 -0.10
N GLY A 47 -14.88 -0.27 0.53
CA GLY A 47 -13.69 -0.15 1.38
C GLY A 47 -13.74 -1.10 2.58
N LYS A 48 -14.85 -1.10 3.32
CA LYS A 48 -15.06 -1.99 4.49
C LYS A 48 -15.07 -3.47 4.10
N GLY A 49 -15.79 -3.81 3.03
CA GLY A 49 -15.84 -5.18 2.49
C GLY A 49 -14.47 -5.68 2.05
N SER A 50 -13.70 -4.85 1.34
CA SER A 50 -12.35 -5.22 0.89
C SER A 50 -11.39 -5.50 2.04
N LEU A 51 -11.48 -4.72 3.13
CA LEU A 51 -10.71 -4.94 4.34
C LEU A 51 -11.14 -6.24 5.04
N TRP A 52 -12.44 -6.42 5.25
CA TRP A 52 -13.01 -7.60 5.90
C TRP A 52 -12.65 -8.89 5.15
N ILE A 53 -12.72 -8.91 3.82
CA ILE A 53 -12.28 -10.06 3.00
C ILE A 53 -10.82 -10.39 3.27
N SER A 54 -9.95 -9.38 3.37
CA SER A 54 -8.53 -9.60 3.66
C SER A 54 -8.34 -10.25 5.04
N TYR A 55 -9.12 -9.83 6.04
CA TYR A 55 -9.11 -10.43 7.37
C TYR A 55 -9.62 -11.87 7.35
N GLN A 56 -10.66 -12.18 6.57
CA GLN A 56 -11.13 -13.55 6.41
C GLN A 56 -10.05 -14.47 5.86
N TYR A 57 -9.23 -14.01 4.90
CA TYR A 57 -8.11 -14.81 4.39
C TYR A 57 -7.02 -15.02 5.45
N ILE A 58 -6.74 -14.02 6.29
CA ILE A 58 -5.81 -14.17 7.42
C ILE A 58 -6.34 -15.20 8.43
N GLU A 59 -7.60 -15.08 8.82
CA GLU A 59 -8.25 -15.95 9.82
C GLU A 59 -8.35 -17.41 9.35
N ASN A 60 -8.41 -17.63 8.05
CA ASN A 60 -8.39 -18.97 7.44
C ASN A 60 -6.98 -19.48 7.12
N GLY A 61 -5.92 -18.78 7.54
CA GLY A 61 -4.53 -19.21 7.35
C GLY A 61 -4.02 -19.12 5.91
N LEU A 62 -4.73 -18.39 5.03
CA LEU A 62 -4.40 -18.26 3.59
C LEU A 62 -3.35 -17.16 3.36
N LEU A 63 -2.30 -17.16 4.17
CA LEU A 63 -1.33 -16.06 4.28
C LEU A 63 -0.52 -15.82 3.00
N ASP A 64 -0.31 -16.85 2.19
CA ASP A 64 0.40 -16.70 0.92
C ASP A 64 -0.43 -15.91 -0.11
N LEU A 65 -1.76 -16.05 -0.08
CA LEU A 65 -2.66 -15.24 -0.91
C LEU A 65 -2.71 -13.79 -0.42
N VAL A 66 -2.68 -13.58 0.90
CA VAL A 66 -2.59 -12.25 1.50
C VAL A 66 -1.28 -11.57 1.13
N ASP A 67 -0.16 -12.28 1.23
CA ASP A 67 1.16 -11.77 0.87
C ASP A 67 1.26 -11.42 -0.62
N ALA A 68 0.68 -12.24 -1.51
CA ALA A 68 0.62 -11.95 -2.94
C ALA A 68 -0.21 -10.68 -3.24
N ASP A 69 -1.39 -10.54 -2.61
CA ASP A 69 -2.25 -9.35 -2.75
C ASP A 69 -1.54 -8.09 -2.25
N LEU A 70 -0.93 -8.15 -1.06
CA LEU A 70 -0.23 -7.01 -0.47
C LEU A 70 1.02 -6.62 -1.27
N LYS A 71 1.79 -7.56 -1.81
CA LYS A 71 2.92 -7.24 -2.70
C LYS A 71 2.47 -6.43 -3.90
N SER A 72 1.35 -6.80 -4.51
CA SER A 72 0.76 -6.03 -5.62
C SER A 72 0.32 -4.64 -5.16
N ALA A 73 -0.35 -4.55 -4.01
CA ALA A 73 -0.84 -3.29 -3.46
C ALA A 73 0.29 -2.30 -3.12
N VAL A 74 1.39 -2.77 -2.51
CA VAL A 74 2.49 -1.89 -2.08
C VAL A 74 3.47 -1.52 -3.19
N ALA A 75 3.49 -2.29 -4.29
CA ALA A 75 4.38 -2.10 -5.44
C ALA A 75 3.66 -1.79 -6.75
N SER A 76 2.41 -1.30 -6.68
CA SER A 76 1.65 -0.86 -7.84
C SER A 76 2.39 0.26 -8.59
N ARG A 77 2.53 0.11 -9.91
CA ARG A 77 3.28 1.04 -10.78
C ARG A 77 2.78 2.47 -10.72
N ASP A 78 1.51 2.65 -10.39
CA ASP A 78 0.88 3.97 -10.40
C ASP A 78 0.84 4.59 -8.99
N PHE A 79 1.46 3.93 -8.00
CA PHE A 79 1.34 4.30 -6.60
C PHE A 79 2.68 4.56 -5.89
N TYR A 80 3.06 5.83 -5.82
CA TYR A 80 4.27 6.30 -5.14
C TYR A 80 4.00 7.06 -3.84
N GLY A 81 2.72 7.20 -3.47
CA GLY A 81 2.28 7.86 -2.24
C GLY A 81 2.46 7.00 -0.97
N PRO A 82 1.93 7.48 0.17
CA PRO A 82 1.91 6.74 1.44
C PRO A 82 1.16 5.42 1.27
N LEU A 83 1.39 4.41 2.12
CA LEU A 83 0.56 3.20 2.05
C LEU A 83 -0.93 3.54 2.26
N PHE A 84 -1.80 2.92 1.47
CA PHE A 84 -3.25 3.04 1.64
C PHE A 84 -3.68 2.57 3.04
N GLU A 85 -4.73 3.18 3.58
CA GLU A 85 -5.22 2.87 4.92
C GLU A 85 -5.55 1.38 5.10
N ASN A 86 -6.33 0.79 4.19
CA ASN A 86 -6.63 -0.65 4.23
C ASN A 86 -5.36 -1.51 4.18
N THR A 87 -4.35 -1.11 3.39
CA THR A 87 -3.06 -1.82 3.40
C THR A 87 -2.40 -1.76 4.78
N LYS A 88 -2.38 -0.59 5.43
CA LYS A 88 -1.83 -0.44 6.79
C LYS A 88 -2.60 -1.30 7.81
N LEU A 89 -3.93 -1.33 7.72
CA LEU A 89 -4.79 -2.13 8.60
C LEU A 89 -4.54 -3.63 8.43
N VAL A 90 -4.38 -4.12 7.20
CA VAL A 90 -4.02 -5.52 6.94
C VAL A 90 -2.62 -5.84 7.46
N LEU A 91 -1.64 -4.95 7.29
CA LEU A 91 -0.30 -5.13 7.88
C LEU A 91 -0.35 -5.18 9.42
N ALA A 92 -1.16 -4.32 10.05
CA ALA A 92 -1.37 -4.34 11.49
C ALA A 92 -2.01 -5.67 11.95
N ARG A 93 -3.04 -6.15 11.24
CA ARG A 93 -3.66 -7.45 11.53
C ARG A 93 -2.67 -8.60 11.40
N LEU A 94 -1.77 -8.58 10.41
CA LEU A 94 -0.70 -9.56 10.30
C LEU A 94 0.27 -9.51 11.49
N LEU A 95 0.57 -8.33 12.03
CA LEU A 95 1.37 -8.20 13.25
C LEU A 95 0.67 -8.81 14.47
N GLU A 96 -0.64 -8.65 14.59
CA GLU A 96 -1.45 -9.24 15.68
C GLU A 96 -1.43 -10.77 15.66
N VAL A 97 -1.41 -11.38 14.46
CA VAL A 97 -1.29 -12.85 14.29
C VAL A 97 0.17 -13.31 14.18
N GLU A 98 1.11 -12.52 14.70
CA GLU A 98 2.55 -12.82 14.80
C GLU A 98 3.31 -12.99 13.46
N GLU A 99 2.74 -12.57 12.33
CA GLU A 99 3.36 -12.63 10.99
C GLU A 99 4.36 -11.49 10.71
N SER A 100 5.18 -11.18 11.71
CA SER A 100 6.11 -10.03 11.70
C SER A 100 7.12 -10.09 10.54
N LYS A 101 7.58 -11.29 10.17
CA LYS A 101 8.53 -11.48 9.06
C LYS A 101 7.92 -11.09 7.72
N ARG A 102 6.65 -11.43 7.48
CA ARG A 102 5.92 -11.06 6.25
C ARG A 102 5.73 -9.55 6.18
N VAL A 103 5.35 -8.93 7.30
CA VAL A 103 5.17 -7.47 7.38
C VAL A 103 6.48 -6.74 7.09
N LEU A 104 7.59 -7.16 7.70
CA LEU A 104 8.92 -6.59 7.40
C LEU A 104 9.29 -6.73 5.92
N PHE A 105 9.04 -7.90 5.33
CA PHE A 105 9.26 -8.13 3.90
C PHE A 105 8.42 -7.18 3.03
N LEU A 106 7.14 -6.99 3.33
CA LEU A 106 6.24 -6.12 2.57
C LEU A 106 6.67 -4.65 2.65
N TYR A 107 7.13 -4.18 3.81
CA TYR A 107 7.75 -2.85 3.93
C TYR A 107 9.00 -2.73 3.04
N LYS A 108 9.88 -3.74 3.01
CA LYS A 108 11.05 -3.73 2.11
C LYS A 108 10.64 -3.65 0.64
N VAL A 109 9.59 -4.35 0.24
CA VAL A 109 9.04 -4.28 -1.13
C VAL A 109 8.52 -2.87 -1.42
N ALA A 110 7.73 -2.29 -0.52
CA ALA A 110 7.18 -0.94 -0.65
C ALA A 110 8.27 0.14 -0.80
N ILE A 111 9.30 0.06 0.04
CA ILE A 111 10.46 0.96 0.01
C ILE A 111 11.23 0.77 -1.28
N SER A 112 11.57 -0.47 -1.65
CA SER A 112 12.34 -0.78 -2.86
C SER A 112 11.67 -0.26 -4.13
N HIS A 113 10.34 -0.40 -4.22
CA HIS A 113 9.54 0.09 -5.33
C HIS A 113 9.68 1.62 -5.49
N ARG A 114 9.43 2.38 -4.40
CA ARG A 114 9.50 3.84 -4.39
C ARG A 114 10.92 4.37 -4.60
N MET A 115 11.90 3.72 -3.98
CA MET A 115 13.32 4.04 -4.16
C MET A 115 13.74 3.92 -5.64
N ARG A 116 13.26 2.90 -6.36
CA ARG A 116 13.55 2.73 -7.79
C ARG A 116 13.04 3.91 -8.62
N ALA A 117 11.82 4.36 -8.38
CA ALA A 117 11.25 5.51 -9.06
C ALA A 117 11.99 6.81 -8.74
N MET A 118 12.30 7.03 -7.45
CA MET A 118 13.10 8.19 -7.03
C MET A 118 14.49 8.23 -7.68
N LYS A 119 15.14 7.07 -7.85
CA LYS A 119 16.42 6.96 -8.57
C LYS A 119 16.27 7.38 -10.03
N ALA A 120 15.22 6.92 -10.70
CA ALA A 120 14.95 7.26 -12.09
C ALA A 120 14.72 8.77 -12.26
N GLU A 121 13.86 9.36 -11.43
CA GLU A 121 13.59 10.81 -11.48
C GLU A 121 14.82 11.64 -11.11
N SER A 122 15.60 11.20 -10.12
CA SER A 122 16.84 11.89 -9.74
C SER A 122 17.90 11.84 -10.86
N ALA A 123 17.97 10.74 -11.60
CA ALA A 123 18.82 10.64 -12.79
C ALA A 123 18.36 11.62 -13.89
N ASN A 124 17.05 11.76 -14.09
CA ASN A 124 16.49 12.74 -15.03
C ASN A 124 16.85 14.18 -14.63
N VAL A 125 16.69 14.55 -13.36
CA VAL A 125 17.08 15.88 -12.86
C VAL A 125 18.55 16.19 -13.14
N ARG A 126 19.45 15.21 -12.95
CA ARG A 126 20.89 15.38 -13.19
C ARG A 126 21.26 15.40 -14.68
N LYS A 127 20.56 14.62 -15.50
CA LYS A 127 20.82 14.48 -16.93
C LYS A 127 20.38 15.72 -17.71
N PHE A 128 19.21 16.27 -17.39
CA PHE A 128 18.64 17.39 -18.13
C PHE A 128 19.10 18.73 -17.55
N GLY A 129 19.48 19.65 -18.43
CA GLY A 129 19.89 21.01 -18.05
C GLY A 129 18.78 21.77 -17.30
N LYS A 130 19.20 22.64 -16.37
CA LYS A 130 18.32 23.56 -15.65
C LYS A 130 17.58 24.44 -16.68
N GLY A 131 16.24 24.41 -16.65
CA GLY A 131 15.38 25.15 -17.59
C GLY A 131 14.62 24.28 -18.60
N THR A 132 14.91 22.97 -18.67
CA THR A 132 14.10 22.05 -19.48
C THR A 132 12.82 21.61 -18.74
N ASN A 133 11.76 21.34 -19.50
CA ASN A 133 10.51 20.81 -18.94
C ASN A 133 10.74 19.48 -18.20
N ALA A 134 11.59 18.61 -18.75
CA ALA A 134 11.93 17.33 -18.12
C ALA A 134 12.61 17.51 -16.75
N HIS A 135 13.57 18.44 -16.63
CA HIS A 135 14.19 18.76 -15.35
C HIS A 135 13.17 19.27 -14.33
N GLY A 136 12.31 20.21 -14.73
CA GLY A 136 11.28 20.79 -13.85
C GLY A 136 10.24 19.77 -13.40
N ALA A 137 9.77 18.92 -14.32
CA ALA A 137 8.79 17.87 -14.04
C ALA A 137 9.34 16.84 -13.03
N SER A 138 10.56 16.33 -13.25
CA SER A 138 11.19 15.37 -12.34
C SER A 138 11.47 15.99 -10.96
N LYS A 139 11.95 17.24 -10.89
CA LYS A 139 12.15 17.94 -9.60
C LYS A 139 10.83 18.08 -8.83
N LYS A 140 9.74 18.45 -9.52
CA LYS A 140 8.39 18.55 -8.92
C LYS A 140 7.88 17.19 -8.44
N TRP A 141 8.10 16.14 -9.23
CA TRP A 141 7.69 14.78 -8.89
C TRP A 141 8.39 14.29 -7.62
N ILE A 142 9.72 14.42 -7.54
CA ILE A 142 10.51 14.05 -6.35
C ILE A 142 10.00 14.82 -5.14
N LYS A 143 9.84 16.15 -5.26
CA LYS A 143 9.33 16.98 -4.17
C LYS A 143 7.97 16.51 -3.65
N HIS A 144 7.10 16.04 -4.54
CA HIS A 144 5.75 15.58 -4.17
C HIS A 144 5.76 14.23 -3.44
N TYR A 145 6.55 13.26 -3.89
CA TYR A 145 6.51 11.89 -3.35
C TYR A 145 7.57 11.57 -2.29
N LEU A 146 8.61 12.39 -2.15
CA LEU A 146 9.68 12.17 -1.17
C LEU A 146 9.16 12.09 0.28
N PRO A 147 8.20 12.94 0.72
CA PRO A 147 7.66 12.84 2.08
C PRO A 147 7.01 11.49 2.38
N ALA A 148 6.28 10.93 1.40
CA ALA A 148 5.62 9.64 1.54
C ALA A 148 6.62 8.49 1.71
N LEU A 149 7.69 8.47 0.91
CA LEU A 149 8.76 7.50 1.06
C LEU A 149 9.46 7.63 2.42
N ASN A 150 9.72 8.85 2.88
CA ASN A 150 10.32 9.09 4.18
C ASN A 150 9.45 8.53 5.31
N GLY A 151 8.14 8.79 5.29
CA GLY A 151 7.19 8.25 6.27
C GLY A 151 7.19 6.71 6.31
N ILE A 152 7.23 6.04 5.16
CA ILE A 152 7.31 4.56 5.10
C ILE A 152 8.63 4.04 5.69
N ILE A 153 9.74 4.74 5.47
CA ILE A 153 11.06 4.38 6.04
C ILE A 153 11.09 4.58 7.55
N GLU A 154 10.43 5.61 8.06
CA GLU A 154 10.28 5.85 9.50
C GLU A 154 9.46 4.74 10.15
N GLU A 155 8.27 4.45 9.62
CA GLU A 155 7.40 3.33 10.07
C GLU A 155 8.16 1.99 10.07
N TYR A 156 8.89 1.69 8.98
CA TYR A 156 9.70 0.46 8.90
C TYR A 156 10.82 0.44 9.94
N GLY A 157 11.48 1.57 10.19
CA GLY A 157 12.52 1.69 11.20
C GLY A 157 12.01 1.48 12.63
N GLU A 158 10.81 1.96 12.94
CA GLU A 158 10.14 1.71 14.21
C GLU A 158 9.76 0.23 14.38
N LEU A 159 9.27 -0.39 13.30
CA LEU A 159 8.96 -1.81 13.30
C LEU A 159 10.21 -2.68 13.54
N LEU A 160 11.33 -2.37 12.87
CA LEU A 160 12.60 -3.08 13.11
C LEU A 160 13.06 -2.97 14.56
N LYS A 161 13.00 -1.77 15.14
CA LYS A 161 13.34 -1.53 16.56
C LYS A 161 12.45 -2.34 17.49
N SER A 162 11.14 -2.33 17.29
CA SER A 162 10.20 -3.05 18.16
C SER A 162 10.39 -4.58 18.09
N LYS A 163 10.90 -5.10 16.97
CA LYS A 163 11.22 -6.52 16.78
C LYS A 163 12.66 -6.89 17.15
N GLY A 164 13.49 -5.93 17.57
CA GLY A 164 14.90 -6.16 17.90
C GLY A 164 15.75 -6.58 16.70
N THR A 165 15.34 -6.21 15.48
CA THR A 165 15.99 -6.60 14.23
C THR A 165 16.67 -5.38 13.60
N LEU A 166 17.72 -5.63 12.81
CA LEU A 166 18.41 -4.60 12.04
C LEU A 166 18.31 -4.90 10.55
N ASP A 167 18.22 -3.85 9.74
CA ASP A 167 18.29 -3.94 8.28
C ASP A 167 19.31 -2.94 7.75
N PRO A 168 20.51 -3.39 7.31
CA PRO A 168 21.52 -2.51 6.73
C PRO A 168 21.04 -1.71 5.51
N ASP A 169 20.04 -2.23 4.78
CA ASP A 169 19.50 -1.55 3.61
C ASP A 169 18.74 -0.27 4.00
N LEU A 170 18.26 -0.16 5.25
CA LEU A 170 17.53 1.00 5.74
C LEU A 170 18.42 2.24 5.84
N ASP A 171 19.65 2.09 6.36
CA ASP A 171 20.58 3.21 6.48
C ASP A 171 21.06 3.69 5.11
N ARG A 172 21.22 2.75 4.17
CA ARG A 172 21.47 3.08 2.76
C ARG A 172 20.31 3.90 2.17
N ALA A 173 19.06 3.47 2.38
CA ALA A 173 17.90 4.20 1.89
C ALA A 173 17.80 5.62 2.47
N LYS A 174 18.04 5.78 3.78
CA LYS A 174 18.09 7.09 4.44
C LYS A 174 19.19 7.99 3.87
N SER A 175 20.36 7.43 3.58
CA SER A 175 21.47 8.18 2.96
C SER A 175 21.11 8.67 1.57
N GLU A 176 20.51 7.82 0.74
CA GLU A 176 20.07 8.18 -0.61
C GLU A 176 18.98 9.27 -0.59
N ILE A 177 18.03 9.22 0.36
CA ILE A 177 17.01 10.27 0.55
C ILE A 177 17.65 11.63 0.84
N LYS A 178 18.64 11.68 1.73
CA LYS A 178 19.37 12.93 2.02
C LYS A 178 20.03 13.52 0.77
N GLN A 179 20.48 12.68 -0.16
CA GLN A 179 21.02 13.16 -1.43
C GLN A 179 19.94 13.74 -2.34
N TRP A 180 18.74 13.17 -2.36
CA TRP A 180 17.64 13.68 -3.16
C TRP A 180 17.07 14.98 -2.62
N VAL A 181 17.02 15.16 -1.30
CA VAL A 181 16.66 16.46 -0.69
C VAL A 181 17.57 17.57 -1.22
N LYS A 182 18.88 17.33 -1.31
CA LYS A 182 19.84 18.31 -1.87
C LYS A 182 19.64 18.61 -3.35
N LEU A 183 18.94 17.75 -4.10
CA LEU A 183 18.56 18.02 -5.50
C LEU A 183 17.34 18.95 -5.59
N LEU A 184 16.59 19.10 -4.49
CA LEU A 184 15.41 19.96 -4.40
C LEU A 184 15.75 21.42 -4.09
N ASP A 185 16.91 21.66 -3.48
CA ASP A 185 17.50 23.00 -3.30
C ASP A 185 17.96 23.62 -4.64
#